data_AF-H2ZVC2-F1
#
_entry.id   AF-H2ZVC2-F1
#
_cell.length_a   1.000
_cell.length_b   1.000
_cell.length_c   1.000
_cell.angle_alpha   90.00
_cell.angle_beta   90.00
_cell.angle_gamma   90.00
#
_symmetry.space_group_name_H-M   'P 1'
#
loop_
_entity.id
_entity.type
_entity.pdbx_description
1 polymer ?
#
loop_
_entity_poly.entity_id
_entity_poly.type
_entity_poly.pdbx_seq_one_letter_code
_entity_poly.pdbx_strand_id
1 'polypeptide(L)'
;MADPVTLNVGGKLYTTSLSTLTRYPDSMLGAMFSGSFPTRKDSQGHCFIDRDGKVFRYVLNFLRTSHLDLPEDFQEMGLLKREADFYQIQPLIEALQEKEAQLSKSEKNAMLTIHLDHSTQTVHFTVREAPQIYSLSSSNMEVFNANIFCTSSLFLKLLGSRLCYYFNGNLSPIASYLIDQNHLTLFWVASVDGLPEDEYTRQNLKRLWVLPANKQIDSFQIFVEEVLKIAMGDGFCVDSSHPETLDIMNNKIIRLVRYR
;
A
#
# COMPACT_ATOMS: atom_id res chain seq x y z
N MET A 1 -27.63 -32.44 12.64
CA MET A 1 -26.40 -31.71 12.25
C MET A 1 -25.66 -32.60 11.28
N ALA A 2 -25.29 -32.13 10.09
CA ALA A 2 -24.50 -32.93 9.18
C ALA A 2 -23.08 -33.06 9.74
N ASP A 3 -22.51 -34.27 9.68
CA ASP A 3 -21.17 -34.52 10.17
C ASP A 3 -20.13 -33.66 9.41
N PRO A 4 -19.11 -33.16 10.11
CA PRO A 4 -18.05 -32.38 9.48
C PRO A 4 -17.28 -33.23 8.47
N VAL A 5 -16.96 -32.63 7.33
CA VAL A 5 -16.14 -33.21 6.26
C VAL A 5 -14.74 -32.60 6.35
N THR A 6 -13.73 -33.47 6.41
CA THR A 6 -12.31 -33.06 6.39
C THR A 6 -11.69 -33.33 5.02
N LEU A 7 -11.01 -32.31 4.50
CA LEU A 7 -10.31 -32.27 3.23
C LEU A 7 -8.81 -32.12 3.50
N ASN A 8 -7.99 -32.76 2.69
CA ASN A 8 -6.56 -32.55 2.62
C ASN A 8 -6.22 -31.90 1.27
N VAL A 9 -5.94 -30.59 1.27
CA VAL A 9 -5.62 -29.82 0.06
C VAL A 9 -4.12 -29.53 0.04
N GLY A 10 -3.37 -30.26 -0.79
CA GLY A 10 -1.92 -30.11 -0.91
C GLY A 10 -1.16 -30.28 0.40
N GLY A 11 -1.65 -31.11 1.32
CA GLY A 11 -1.08 -31.33 2.65
C GLY A 11 -1.72 -30.48 3.77
N LYS A 12 -2.58 -29.52 3.44
CA LYS A 12 -3.27 -28.68 4.44
C LYS A 12 -4.68 -29.19 4.71
N LEU A 13 -4.96 -29.45 5.99
CA LEU A 13 -6.28 -29.94 6.42
C LEU A 13 -7.28 -28.81 6.58
N TYR A 14 -8.47 -29.00 6.02
CA TYR A 14 -9.63 -28.13 6.18
C TYR A 14 -10.84 -28.93 6.61
N THR A 15 -11.58 -28.42 7.58
CA THR A 15 -12.83 -29.04 8.04
C THR A 15 -13.99 -28.07 7.79
N THR A 16 -15.06 -28.59 7.20
CA THR A 16 -16.26 -27.81 6.85
C THR A 16 -17.51 -28.71 6.78
N SER A 17 -18.69 -28.16 6.52
CA SER A 17 -19.90 -28.96 6.30
C SER A 17 -20.07 -29.37 4.84
N LEU A 18 -20.82 -30.46 4.62
CA LEU A 18 -21.25 -30.86 3.28
C LEU A 18 -21.98 -29.73 2.55
N SER A 19 -22.86 -29.01 3.26
CA SER A 19 -23.61 -27.88 2.70
C SER A 19 -22.74 -26.74 2.17
N THR A 20 -21.53 -26.54 2.72
CA THR A 20 -20.58 -25.57 2.17
C THR A 20 -19.99 -26.06 0.86
N LEU A 21 -19.56 -27.33 0.80
CA LEU A 21 -18.94 -27.91 -0.40
C LEU A 21 -19.92 -28.07 -1.55
N THR A 22 -21.20 -28.30 -1.25
CA THR A 22 -22.28 -28.42 -2.22
C THR A 22 -23.04 -27.12 -2.45
N ARG A 23 -22.55 -25.97 -1.96
CA ARG A 23 -23.24 -24.68 -2.13
C ARG A 23 -23.45 -24.32 -3.59
N TYR A 24 -22.47 -24.65 -4.45
CA TYR A 24 -22.55 -24.49 -5.89
C TYR A 24 -22.52 -25.88 -6.53
N PRO A 25 -23.68 -26.50 -6.80
CA PRO A 25 -23.76 -27.88 -7.29
C PRO A 25 -23.04 -28.10 -8.62
N ASP A 26 -23.02 -27.08 -9.48
CA ASP A 26 -22.38 -27.12 -10.80
C ASP A 26 -20.85 -26.97 -10.75
N SER A 27 -20.29 -26.72 -9.56
CA SER A 27 -18.83 -26.66 -9.36
C SER A 27 -18.23 -28.07 -9.22
N MET A 28 -16.91 -28.17 -9.42
CA MET A 28 -16.18 -29.42 -9.19
C MET A 28 -16.40 -29.96 -7.78
N LEU A 29 -16.35 -29.09 -6.77
CA LEU A 29 -16.58 -29.49 -5.36
C LEU A 29 -18.05 -29.92 -5.15
N GLY A 30 -19.00 -29.24 -5.78
CA GLY A 30 -20.41 -29.64 -5.77
C GLY A 30 -20.59 -31.07 -6.28
N ALA A 31 -20.00 -31.38 -7.45
CA ALA A 31 -20.04 -32.70 -8.05
C ALA A 31 -19.29 -33.77 -7.21
N MET A 32 -18.10 -33.44 -6.69
CA MET A 32 -17.32 -34.37 -5.86
C MET A 32 -18.05 -34.78 -4.58
N PHE A 33 -18.84 -33.86 -4.00
CA PHE A 33 -19.50 -34.05 -2.72
C PHE A 33 -21.02 -34.28 -2.84
N SER A 34 -21.58 -34.34 -4.05
CA SER A 34 -22.97 -34.77 -4.29
C SER A 34 -23.17 -36.29 -4.20
N GLY A 35 -22.08 -37.05 -4.02
CA GLY A 35 -22.09 -38.53 -4.04
C GLY A 35 -21.99 -39.12 -5.44
N SER A 36 -21.82 -38.29 -6.47
CA SER A 36 -21.82 -38.72 -7.88
C SER A 36 -20.46 -39.23 -8.37
N PHE A 37 -19.37 -38.92 -7.68
CA PHE A 37 -18.01 -39.25 -8.12
C PHE A 37 -17.14 -39.81 -7.00
N PRO A 38 -16.30 -40.84 -7.28
CA PRO A 38 -15.34 -41.33 -6.31
C PRO A 38 -14.26 -40.27 -6.04
N THR A 39 -13.99 -40.01 -4.76
CA THR A 39 -12.97 -39.06 -4.31
C THR A 39 -11.71 -39.79 -3.86
N ARG A 40 -10.54 -39.30 -4.28
CA ARG A 40 -9.25 -39.80 -3.79
C ARG A 40 -9.13 -39.50 -2.30
N LYS A 41 -8.64 -40.46 -1.51
CA LYS A 41 -8.40 -40.29 -0.07
C LYS A 41 -6.92 -40.35 0.26
N ASP A 42 -6.51 -39.63 1.29
CA ASP A 42 -5.18 -39.75 1.88
C ASP A 42 -5.06 -40.98 2.80
N SER A 43 -3.89 -41.18 3.40
CA SER A 43 -3.62 -42.29 4.33
C SER A 43 -4.51 -42.29 5.58
N GLN A 44 -5.14 -41.17 5.91
CA GLN A 44 -6.03 -40.99 7.07
C GLN A 44 -7.51 -41.02 6.67
N GLY A 45 -7.81 -41.26 5.39
CA GLY A 45 -9.17 -41.35 4.87
C GLY A 45 -9.83 -40.01 4.53
N HIS A 46 -9.11 -38.88 4.61
CA HIS A 46 -9.62 -37.57 4.21
C HIS A 46 -9.64 -37.44 2.69
N CYS A 47 -10.61 -36.71 2.14
CA CYS A 47 -10.64 -36.42 0.71
C CYS A 47 -9.42 -35.58 0.33
N PHE A 48 -8.59 -36.08 -0.58
CA PHE A 48 -7.35 -35.46 -0.99
C PHE A 48 -7.51 -34.72 -2.31
N ILE A 49 -7.06 -33.46 -2.32
CA ILE A 49 -7.06 -32.57 -3.48
C ILE A 49 -5.61 -32.09 -3.67
N ASP A 50 -5.03 -32.39 -4.83
CA ASP A 50 -3.64 -32.05 -5.16
C ASP A 50 -3.52 -30.60 -5.68
N ARG A 51 -3.81 -29.63 -4.82
CA ARG A 51 -3.87 -28.19 -5.11
C ARG A 51 -3.26 -27.34 -4.00
N ASP A 52 -3.17 -26.03 -4.22
CA ASP A 52 -2.61 -25.11 -3.24
C ASP A 52 -3.50 -24.99 -1.98
N GLY A 53 -3.05 -25.61 -0.89
CA GLY A 53 -3.75 -25.58 0.38
C GLY A 53 -3.85 -24.19 0.99
N LYS A 54 -2.90 -23.27 0.76
CA LYS A 54 -2.91 -21.93 1.37
C LYS A 54 -4.03 -21.08 0.77
N VAL A 55 -4.10 -21.03 -0.56
CA VAL A 55 -5.10 -20.28 -1.33
C VAL A 55 -6.51 -20.86 -1.20
N PHE A 56 -6.63 -22.18 -0.97
CA PHE A 56 -7.92 -22.82 -0.74
C PHE A 56 -8.73 -22.19 0.42
N ARG A 57 -8.08 -21.52 1.37
CA ARG A 57 -8.78 -20.76 2.43
C ARG A 57 -9.78 -19.76 1.85
N TYR A 58 -9.41 -19.04 0.80
CA TYR A 58 -10.25 -18.00 0.19
C TYR A 58 -11.41 -18.62 -0.60
N VAL A 59 -11.14 -19.72 -1.31
CA VAL A 59 -12.17 -20.54 -1.97
C VAL A 59 -13.20 -21.02 -0.93
N LEU A 60 -12.74 -21.61 0.16
CA LEU A 60 -13.60 -22.14 1.21
C LEU A 60 -14.42 -21.04 1.91
N ASN A 61 -13.83 -19.86 2.14
CA ASN A 61 -14.55 -18.73 2.71
C ASN A 61 -15.64 -18.22 1.75
N PHE A 62 -15.35 -18.13 0.45
CA PHE A 62 -16.35 -17.80 -0.55
C PHE A 62 -17.51 -18.81 -0.57
N LEU A 63 -17.23 -20.11 -0.44
CA LEU A 63 -18.28 -21.14 -0.32
C LEU A 63 -19.13 -21.00 0.97
N ARG A 64 -18.64 -20.31 2.00
CA ARG A 64 -19.39 -20.08 3.24
C ARG A 64 -20.28 -18.86 3.16
N THR A 65 -19.74 -17.75 2.67
CA THR A 65 -20.38 -16.42 2.70
C THR A 65 -20.98 -16.00 1.36
N SER A 66 -20.58 -16.64 0.27
CA SER A 66 -20.82 -16.19 -1.10
C SER A 66 -20.26 -14.79 -1.37
N HIS A 67 -19.23 -14.36 -0.63
CA HIS A 67 -18.58 -13.05 -0.75
C HIS A 67 -17.07 -13.20 -0.90
N LEU A 68 -16.46 -12.33 -1.71
CA LEU A 68 -15.02 -12.31 -1.97
C LEU A 68 -14.30 -11.44 -0.94
N ASP A 69 -13.89 -12.06 0.17
CA ASP A 69 -13.17 -11.40 1.26
C ASP A 69 -11.67 -11.63 1.14
N LEU A 70 -10.95 -10.60 0.68
CA LEU A 70 -9.49 -10.61 0.50
C LEU A 70 -8.83 -9.56 1.42
N PRO A 71 -7.61 -9.84 1.93
CA PRO A 71 -6.77 -8.81 2.53
C PRO A 71 -6.54 -7.63 1.56
N GLU A 72 -6.38 -6.42 2.09
CA GLU A 72 -6.16 -5.21 1.26
C GLU A 72 -4.96 -5.37 0.31
N ASP A 73 -3.84 -5.92 0.79
CA ASP A 73 -2.64 -6.18 -0.01
C ASP A 73 -2.56 -7.61 -0.57
N PHE A 74 -3.68 -8.22 -0.97
CA PHE A 74 -3.66 -9.58 -1.50
C PHE A 74 -2.86 -9.69 -2.81
N GLN A 75 -1.64 -10.24 -2.73
CA GLN A 75 -0.70 -10.36 -3.86
C GLN A 75 -0.93 -11.62 -4.72
N GLU A 76 -1.73 -12.59 -4.25
CA GLU A 76 -1.89 -13.90 -4.89
C GLU A 76 -3.13 -13.98 -5.81
N MET A 77 -3.61 -12.84 -6.34
CA MET A 77 -4.81 -12.75 -7.18
C MET A 77 -4.80 -13.72 -8.36
N GLY A 78 -3.68 -13.77 -9.11
CA GLY A 78 -3.54 -14.68 -10.24
C GLY A 78 -3.47 -16.16 -9.87
N LEU A 79 -3.08 -16.50 -8.63
CA LEU A 79 -3.15 -17.87 -8.12
C LEU A 79 -4.58 -18.23 -7.70
N LEU A 80 -5.28 -17.33 -7.00
CA LEU A 80 -6.67 -17.53 -6.62
C LEU A 80 -7.60 -17.70 -7.83
N LYS A 81 -7.37 -16.97 -8.93
CA LYS A 81 -8.10 -17.17 -10.19
C LYS A 81 -7.92 -18.58 -10.75
N ARG A 82 -6.68 -19.06 -10.82
CA ARG A 82 -6.38 -20.44 -11.28
C ARG A 82 -7.04 -21.50 -10.39
N GLU A 83 -7.13 -21.26 -9.08
CA GLU A 83 -7.88 -22.15 -8.18
C GLU A 83 -9.39 -22.06 -8.41
N ALA A 84 -9.96 -20.86 -8.54
CA ALA A 84 -11.38 -20.67 -8.85
C ALA A 84 -11.79 -21.37 -10.16
N ASP A 85 -10.95 -21.25 -11.18
CA ASP A 85 -11.08 -21.96 -12.45
C ASP A 85 -10.96 -23.47 -12.25
N PHE A 86 -9.97 -23.97 -11.51
CA PHE A 86 -9.83 -25.40 -11.24
C PHE A 86 -11.06 -26.00 -10.55
N TYR A 87 -11.58 -25.33 -9.51
CA TYR A 87 -12.78 -25.79 -8.80
C TYR A 87 -14.08 -25.49 -9.56
N GLN A 88 -14.02 -24.80 -10.70
CA GLN A 88 -15.17 -24.44 -11.53
C GLN A 88 -16.26 -23.69 -10.76
N ILE A 89 -15.87 -22.76 -9.88
CA ILE A 89 -16.81 -21.97 -9.07
C ILE A 89 -17.11 -20.67 -9.83
N GLN A 90 -18.06 -20.74 -10.76
CA GLN A 90 -18.39 -19.63 -11.66
C GLN A 90 -18.64 -18.28 -10.94
N PRO A 91 -19.43 -18.21 -9.85
CA PRO A 91 -19.64 -16.94 -9.13
C PRO A 91 -18.37 -16.36 -8.51
N LEU A 92 -17.39 -17.21 -8.15
CA LEU A 92 -16.10 -16.75 -7.63
C LEU A 92 -15.23 -16.16 -8.76
N ILE A 93 -15.24 -16.80 -9.94
CA ILE A 93 -14.55 -16.31 -11.13
C ILE A 93 -15.07 -14.92 -11.51
N GLU A 94 -16.39 -14.75 -11.53
CA GLU A 94 -17.05 -13.47 -11.82
C GLU A 94 -16.69 -12.39 -10.78
N ALA A 95 -16.75 -12.72 -9.48
CA ALA A 95 -16.38 -11.79 -8.42
C ALA A 95 -14.91 -11.34 -8.51
N LEU A 96 -14.00 -12.26 -8.89
CA LEU A 96 -12.58 -11.93 -9.09
C LEU A 96 -12.37 -11.00 -10.29
N GLN A 97 -13.06 -11.25 -11.40
CA GLN A 97 -13.01 -10.39 -12.60
C GLN A 97 -13.55 -8.99 -12.31
N GLU A 98 -14.67 -8.90 -11.56
CA GLU A 98 -15.23 -7.62 -11.16
C GLU A 98 -14.25 -6.84 -10.26
N LYS A 99 -13.63 -7.52 -9.29
CA LYS A 99 -12.63 -6.90 -8.41
C LYS A 99 -11.43 -6.37 -9.20
N GLU A 100 -10.92 -7.12 -10.18
CA GLU A 100 -9.83 -6.66 -11.06
C GLU A 100 -10.25 -5.46 -11.92
N ALA A 101 -11.47 -5.47 -12.46
CA ALA A 101 -12.00 -4.35 -13.24
C ALA A 101 -12.14 -3.09 -12.38
N GLN A 102 -12.59 -3.21 -11.14
CA GLN A 102 -12.68 -2.12 -10.18
C GLN A 102 -11.29 -1.55 -9.85
N LEU A 103 -10.31 -2.42 -9.55
CA LEU A 103 -8.92 -2.00 -9.30
C LEU A 103 -8.32 -1.30 -10.52
N SER A 104 -8.49 -1.88 -11.71
CA SER A 104 -8.03 -1.28 -12.98
C SER A 104 -8.66 0.09 -13.22
N LYS A 105 -9.97 0.25 -12.94
CA LYS A 105 -10.68 1.52 -13.10
C LYS A 105 -10.23 2.57 -12.09
N SER A 106 -9.98 2.19 -10.83
CA SER A 106 -9.45 3.11 -9.80
C SER A 106 -8.05 3.58 -10.13
N GLU A 107 -7.22 2.69 -10.68
CA GLU A 107 -5.88 3.04 -11.13
C GLU A 107 -5.94 3.94 -12.38
N LYS A 108 -6.86 3.68 -13.31
CA LYS A 108 -7.07 4.49 -14.50
C LYS A 108 -7.62 5.90 -14.23
N ASN A 109 -8.63 5.98 -13.37
CA ASN A 109 -9.26 7.22 -12.94
C ASN A 109 -8.80 7.54 -11.53
N ALA A 110 -7.65 8.21 -11.44
CA ALA A 110 -7.01 8.49 -10.17
C ALA A 110 -7.07 9.97 -9.81
N MET A 111 -7.21 10.27 -8.54
CA MET A 111 -7.10 11.61 -7.98
C MET A 111 -5.96 11.63 -6.96
N LEU A 112 -5.15 12.69 -6.99
CA LEU A 112 -4.12 12.99 -6.02
C LEU A 112 -4.44 14.34 -5.39
N THR A 113 -4.55 14.37 -4.07
CA THR A 113 -4.66 15.61 -3.29
C THR A 113 -3.51 15.68 -2.28
N ILE A 114 -2.84 16.82 -2.21
CA ILE A 114 -1.76 17.06 -1.26
C ILE A 114 -2.05 18.35 -0.51
N HIS A 115 -2.09 18.26 0.81
CA HIS A 115 -2.17 19.41 1.70
C HIS A 115 -0.80 19.66 2.32
N LEU A 116 -0.30 20.88 2.15
CA LEU A 116 1.01 21.29 2.61
C LEU A 116 0.86 22.31 3.73
N ASP A 117 1.62 22.10 4.81
CA ASP A 117 1.68 23.01 5.95
C ASP A 117 3.10 23.12 6.48
N HIS A 118 3.54 24.33 6.82
CA HIS A 118 4.87 24.54 7.38
C HIS A 118 4.83 25.46 8.59
N SER A 119 5.83 25.30 9.43
CA SER A 119 6.05 26.14 10.59
C SER A 119 7.54 26.34 10.80
N THR A 120 7.90 27.48 11.38
CA THR A 120 9.26 27.74 11.81
C THR A 120 9.40 27.37 13.29
N GLN A 121 10.42 26.59 13.62
CA GLN A 121 10.77 26.20 14.98
C GLN A 121 12.19 26.66 15.30
N THR A 122 12.44 27.12 16.53
CA THR A 122 13.82 27.35 17.01
C THR A 122 14.45 26.02 17.41
N VAL A 123 15.61 25.70 16.82
CA VAL A 123 16.44 24.57 17.21
C VAL A 123 17.62 25.08 18.03
N HIS A 124 17.90 24.41 19.15
CA HIS A 124 19.03 24.71 20.02
C HIS A 124 20.06 23.59 19.87
N PHE A 125 21.34 23.95 19.77
CA PHE A 125 22.41 22.98 19.57
C PHE A 125 23.74 23.50 20.08
N THR A 126 24.69 22.58 20.29
CA THR A 126 26.05 22.96 20.68
C THR A 126 27.00 22.89 19.51
N VAL A 127 27.75 23.96 19.28
CA VAL A 127 28.82 24.02 18.28
C VAL A 127 30.15 23.82 18.99
N ARG A 128 30.99 22.95 18.44
CA ARG A 128 32.34 22.71 18.98
C ARG A 128 33.32 23.68 18.35
N GLU A 129 33.81 24.64 19.12
CA GLU A 129 34.79 25.65 18.67
C GLU A 129 36.24 25.14 18.79
N ALA A 130 36.51 24.32 19.82
CA ALA A 130 37.83 23.75 20.10
C ALA A 130 37.70 22.47 20.94
N PRO A 131 38.77 21.69 21.17
CA PRO A 131 38.74 20.59 22.13
C PRO A 131 38.23 21.08 23.50
N GLN A 132 37.15 20.49 23.98
CA GLN A 132 36.48 20.84 25.25
C GLN A 132 35.83 22.23 25.30
N ILE A 133 35.78 22.99 24.20
CA ILE A 133 35.13 24.30 24.13
C ILE A 133 33.90 24.18 23.23
N TYR A 134 32.73 24.41 23.82
CA TYR A 134 31.43 24.34 23.16
C TYR A 134 30.66 25.65 23.37
N SER A 135 30.04 26.16 22.31
CA SER A 135 29.13 27.29 22.34
C SER A 135 27.69 26.80 22.16
N LEU A 136 26.75 27.39 22.89
CA LEU A 136 25.32 27.15 22.67
C LEU A 136 24.86 28.07 21.54
N SER A 137 24.26 27.48 20.52
CA SER A 137 23.73 28.16 19.35
C SER A 137 22.23 27.91 19.21
N SER A 138 21.56 28.80 18.51
CA SER A 138 20.13 28.69 18.22
C SER A 138 19.86 29.21 16.82
N SER A 139 19.07 28.47 16.06
CA SER A 139 18.71 28.83 14.69
C SER A 139 17.23 28.59 14.46
N ASN A 140 16.65 29.34 13.52
CA ASN A 140 15.32 29.04 13.02
C ASN A 140 15.42 27.89 12.00
N MET A 141 14.49 26.94 12.10
CA MET A 141 14.40 25.77 11.27
C MET A 141 13.00 25.65 10.72
N GLU A 142 12.90 25.47 9.41
CA GLU A 142 11.63 25.20 8.75
C GLU A 142 11.26 23.72 8.94
N VAL A 143 10.02 23.50 9.37
CA VAL A 143 9.41 22.19 9.55
C VAL A 143 8.24 22.07 8.57
N PHE A 144 8.29 21.06 7.73
CA PHE A 144 7.33 20.82 6.66
C PHE A 144 6.46 19.61 6.95
N ASN A 145 5.21 19.71 6.55
CA ASN A 145 4.21 18.65 6.59
C ASN A 145 3.55 18.53 5.21
N ALA A 146 3.40 17.30 4.73
CA ALA A 146 2.59 16.98 3.57
C ALA A 146 1.63 15.83 3.88
N ASN A 147 0.33 16.11 3.82
CA ASN A 147 -0.71 15.09 3.87
C ASN A 147 -1.16 14.76 2.45
N ILE A 148 -0.86 13.54 2.02
CA ILE A 148 -1.07 13.07 0.65
C ILE A 148 -2.19 12.04 0.67
N PHE A 149 -3.19 12.26 -0.17
CA PHE A 149 -4.23 11.30 -0.49
C PHE A 149 -4.18 10.98 -1.97
N CYS A 150 -4.14 9.70 -2.32
CA CYS A 150 -4.25 9.27 -3.71
C CYS A 150 -5.16 8.04 -3.82
N THR A 151 -6.05 8.05 -4.82
CA THR A 151 -6.89 6.88 -5.13
C THR A 151 -6.15 5.82 -5.96
N SER A 152 -4.93 6.11 -6.41
CA SER A 152 -4.01 5.14 -7.02
C SER A 152 -2.98 4.71 -5.99
N SER A 153 -3.14 3.49 -5.49
CA SER A 153 -2.18 2.88 -4.56
C SER A 153 -0.82 2.64 -5.23
N LEU A 154 -0.83 2.39 -6.55
CA LEU A 154 0.38 2.25 -7.35
C LEU A 154 1.17 3.56 -7.41
N PHE A 155 0.48 4.70 -7.52
CA PHE A 155 1.14 6.00 -7.49
C PHE A 155 1.84 6.25 -6.15
N LEU A 156 1.21 5.93 -5.02
CA LEU A 156 1.87 6.08 -3.71
C LEU A 156 3.07 5.15 -3.55
N LYS A 157 3.00 3.93 -4.10
CA LYS A 157 4.15 3.02 -4.16
C LYS A 157 5.27 3.59 -5.04
N LEU A 158 4.92 4.18 -6.19
CA LEU A 158 5.88 4.87 -7.07
C LEU A 158 6.54 6.06 -6.37
N LEU A 159 5.75 6.92 -5.72
CA LEU A 159 6.24 8.04 -4.93
C LEU A 159 7.17 7.56 -3.80
N GLY A 160 6.77 6.49 -3.13
CA GLY A 160 7.55 5.84 -2.08
C GLY A 160 8.87 5.22 -2.54
N SER A 161 9.00 4.89 -3.84
CA SER A 161 10.26 4.44 -4.44
C SER A 161 11.22 5.58 -4.80
N ARG A 162 10.73 6.83 -4.82
CA ARG A 162 11.47 8.03 -5.21
C ARG A 162 11.86 8.89 -4.02
N LEU A 163 11.08 8.83 -2.95
CA LEU A 163 11.29 9.65 -1.76
C LEU A 163 11.71 8.78 -0.58
N CYS A 164 12.64 9.29 0.22
CA CYS A 164 13.14 8.61 1.40
C CYS A 164 13.41 9.60 2.53
N TYR A 165 13.18 9.16 3.76
CA TYR A 165 13.73 9.85 4.92
C TYR A 165 15.20 9.51 5.06
N TYR A 166 15.99 10.53 5.34
CA TYR A 166 17.33 10.38 5.87
C TYR A 166 17.28 10.62 7.37
N PHE A 167 17.66 9.59 8.12
CA PHE A 167 17.69 9.61 9.58
C PHE A 167 18.75 8.64 10.11
N ASN A 168 19.55 9.08 11.08
CA ASN A 168 20.62 8.27 11.69
C ASN A 168 21.60 7.66 10.68
N GLY A 169 21.97 8.41 9.64
CA GLY A 169 22.87 7.91 8.59
C GLY A 169 22.24 6.91 7.62
N ASN A 170 20.94 6.62 7.74
CA ASN A 170 20.24 5.64 6.93
C ASN A 170 19.16 6.31 6.07
N LEU A 171 18.96 5.75 4.88
CA LEU A 171 17.84 6.10 4.01
C LEU A 171 16.72 5.06 4.19
N SER A 172 15.54 5.53 4.59
CA SER A 172 14.33 4.71 4.70
C SER A 172 13.29 5.18 3.68
N PRO A 173 12.82 4.32 2.75
CA PRO A 173 11.77 4.69 1.81
C PRO A 173 10.51 5.17 2.52
N ILE A 174 9.85 6.20 1.99
CA ILE A 174 8.63 6.72 2.64
C ILE A 174 7.47 5.72 2.54
N ALA A 175 7.54 4.72 1.66
CA ALA A 175 6.55 3.64 1.56
C ALA A 175 6.37 2.87 2.88
N SER A 176 7.40 2.84 3.75
CA SER A 176 7.32 2.24 5.08
C SER A 176 6.47 3.05 6.08
N TYR A 177 6.01 4.24 5.68
CA TYR A 177 5.22 5.17 6.51
C TYR A 177 3.81 5.42 5.95
N LEU A 178 3.35 4.57 5.03
CA LEU A 178 1.96 4.58 4.57
C LEU A 178 1.03 4.30 5.75
N ILE A 179 0.00 5.14 5.91
CA ILE A 179 -1.05 4.94 6.92
C ILE A 179 -1.97 3.82 6.45
N ASP A 180 -2.33 3.87 5.17
CA ASP A 180 -3.07 2.85 4.44
C ASP A 180 -2.67 2.90 2.94
N GLN A 181 -3.36 2.13 2.11
CA GLN A 181 -3.10 2.03 0.67
C GLN A 181 -3.24 3.35 -0.12
N ASN A 182 -3.93 4.36 0.42
CA ASN A 182 -4.30 5.61 -0.23
C ASN A 182 -3.84 6.88 0.51
N HIS A 183 -3.32 6.76 1.73
CA HIS A 183 -2.90 7.88 2.56
C HIS A 183 -1.43 7.81 2.99
N LEU A 184 -0.75 8.94 2.86
CA LEU A 184 0.65 9.12 3.25
C LEU A 184 0.83 10.48 3.92
N THR A 185 1.42 10.50 5.11
CA THR A 185 1.79 11.75 5.79
C THR A 185 3.30 11.85 5.89
N LEU A 186 3.84 12.98 5.46
CA LEU A 186 5.26 13.28 5.51
C LEU A 186 5.54 14.44 6.47
N PHE A 187 6.57 14.30 7.29
CA PHE A 187 7.10 15.33 8.17
C PHE A 187 8.61 15.38 8.05
N TRP A 188 9.16 16.54 7.66
CA TRP A 188 10.60 16.70 7.51
C TRP A 188 11.05 18.12 7.80
N VAL A 189 12.35 18.31 7.99
CA VAL A 189 12.95 19.62 8.26
C VAL A 189 13.87 20.08 7.13
N ALA A 190 13.99 21.40 6.97
CA ALA A 190 15.05 22.01 6.17
C ALA A 190 16.43 21.73 6.79
N SER A 191 17.48 21.86 5.97
CA SER A 191 18.84 21.92 6.52
C SER A 191 19.06 23.28 7.17
N VAL A 192 19.58 23.24 8.39
CA VAL A 192 19.92 24.41 9.19
C VAL A 192 21.43 24.63 9.08
N ASP A 193 21.82 25.84 8.69
CA ASP A 193 23.23 26.20 8.62
C ASP A 193 23.89 26.12 10.00
N GLY A 194 25.08 25.53 10.03
CA GLY A 194 25.85 25.30 11.26
C GLY A 194 25.32 24.20 12.20
N LEU A 195 24.17 23.58 11.94
CA LEU A 195 23.64 22.49 12.78
C LEU A 195 24.42 21.18 12.52
N PRO A 196 25.14 20.62 13.52
CA PRO A 196 25.87 19.36 13.35
C PRO A 196 24.98 18.17 12.99
N GLU A 197 25.51 17.23 12.22
CA GLU A 197 24.76 16.06 11.72
C GLU A 197 24.22 15.16 12.85
N ASP A 198 24.97 15.05 13.94
CA ASP A 198 24.59 14.30 15.13
C ASP A 198 23.44 14.96 15.89
N GLU A 199 23.22 16.27 15.75
CA GLU A 199 22.06 16.96 16.35
C GLU A 199 20.74 16.55 15.68
N TYR A 200 20.72 16.35 14.36
CA TYR A 200 19.52 15.85 13.69
C TYR A 200 19.09 14.48 14.25
N THR A 201 20.07 13.61 14.47
CA THR A 201 19.85 12.30 15.10
C THR A 201 19.39 12.46 16.55
N ARG A 202 20.12 13.26 17.35
CA ARG A 202 19.85 13.48 18.78
C ARG A 202 18.46 14.06 19.03
N GLN A 203 18.03 14.97 18.17
CA GLN A 203 16.75 15.69 18.28
C GLN A 203 15.63 15.04 17.45
N ASN A 204 15.87 13.84 16.88
CA ASN A 204 14.91 13.09 16.08
C ASN A 204 14.35 13.87 14.87
N LEU A 205 15.19 14.70 14.25
CA LEU A 205 14.85 15.54 13.10
C LEU A 205 15.10 14.75 11.81
N LYS A 206 14.03 14.49 11.07
CA LYS A 206 14.09 13.76 9.80
C LYS A 206 14.21 14.72 8.62
N ARG A 207 15.05 14.37 7.66
CA ARG A 207 15.16 15.11 6.39
C ARG A 207 14.59 14.25 5.25
N LEU A 208 13.99 14.88 4.26
CA LEU A 208 13.40 14.19 3.11
C LEU A 208 14.32 14.32 1.89
N TRP A 209 14.50 13.23 1.15
CA TRP A 209 15.45 13.11 0.05
C TRP A 209 14.82 12.45 -1.17
N VAL A 210 15.32 12.83 -2.35
CA VAL A 210 14.91 12.31 -3.66
C VAL A 210 15.94 11.32 -4.18
N LEU A 211 15.49 10.17 -4.68
CA LEU A 211 16.30 9.14 -5.33
C LEU A 211 15.94 9.03 -6.82
N PRO A 212 16.93 8.77 -7.70
CA PRO A 212 18.36 8.53 -7.42
C PRO A 212 19.21 9.81 -7.36
N ALA A 213 18.61 11.00 -7.49
CA ALA A 213 19.34 12.28 -7.54
C ALA A 213 20.13 12.61 -6.27
N ASN A 214 19.83 11.93 -5.15
CA ASN A 214 20.42 12.13 -3.84
C ASN A 214 20.40 13.61 -3.41
N LYS A 215 19.24 14.25 -3.65
CA LYS A 215 19.00 15.66 -3.36
C LYS A 215 18.04 15.77 -2.19
N GLN A 216 18.39 16.57 -1.19
CA GLN A 216 17.47 16.90 -0.10
C GLN A 216 16.33 17.80 -0.60
N ILE A 217 15.14 17.58 -0.03
CA ILE A 217 13.98 18.44 -0.16
C ILE A 217 13.99 19.40 1.04
N ASP A 218 14.51 20.60 0.83
CA ASP A 218 14.66 21.65 1.85
C ASP A 218 13.56 22.74 1.78
N SER A 219 12.63 22.62 0.82
CA SER A 219 11.54 23.56 0.60
C SER A 219 10.35 22.91 -0.08
N PHE A 220 9.17 23.53 0.06
CA PHE A 220 7.98 23.09 -0.67
C PHE A 220 8.12 23.22 -2.18
N GLN A 221 8.86 24.19 -2.69
CA GLN A 221 9.08 24.31 -4.13
C GLN A 221 9.73 23.04 -4.69
N ILE A 222 10.82 22.57 -4.06
CA ILE A 222 11.49 21.33 -4.49
C ILE A 222 10.56 20.13 -4.32
N PHE A 223 9.82 20.05 -3.22
CA PHE A 223 8.87 18.98 -2.99
C PHE A 223 7.81 18.90 -4.11
N VAL A 224 7.17 20.03 -4.39
CA VAL A 224 6.13 20.17 -5.41
C VAL A 224 6.68 19.81 -6.79
N GLU A 225 7.85 20.34 -7.16
CA GLU A 225 8.50 20.04 -8.45
C GLU A 225 8.73 18.54 -8.64
N GLU A 226 9.24 17.84 -7.62
CA GLU A 226 9.52 16.41 -7.71
C GLU A 226 8.25 15.57 -7.76
N VAL A 227 7.25 15.90 -6.94
CA VAL A 227 5.94 15.23 -6.99
C VAL A 227 5.28 15.43 -8.36
N LEU A 228 5.30 16.65 -8.90
CA LEU A 228 4.74 16.95 -10.22
C LEU A 228 5.46 16.16 -11.33
N LYS A 229 6.80 16.08 -11.31
CA LYS A 229 7.57 15.27 -12.27
C LYS A 229 7.13 13.81 -12.24
N ILE A 230 7.00 13.23 -11.04
CA ILE A 230 6.59 11.82 -10.87
C ILE A 230 5.14 11.63 -11.34
N ALA A 231 4.23 12.49 -10.90
CA ALA A 231 2.81 12.40 -11.23
C ALA A 231 2.53 12.58 -12.72
N MET A 232 3.16 13.56 -13.38
CA MET A 232 3.05 13.76 -14.81
C MET A 232 3.61 12.58 -15.60
N GLY A 233 4.74 12.01 -15.16
CA GLY A 233 5.30 10.77 -15.73
C GLY A 233 4.34 9.58 -15.60
N ASP A 234 3.56 9.52 -14.53
CA ASP A 234 2.53 8.51 -14.28
C ASP A 234 1.16 8.84 -14.93
N GLY A 235 1.09 9.94 -15.68
CA GLY A 235 -0.09 10.33 -16.47
C GLY A 235 -1.13 11.18 -15.74
N PHE A 236 -0.83 11.69 -14.54
CA PHE A 236 -1.64 12.71 -13.89
C PHE A 236 -1.46 14.08 -14.58
N CYS A 237 -2.51 14.89 -14.58
CA CYS A 237 -2.49 16.29 -14.99
C CYS A 237 -3.11 17.17 -13.91
N VAL A 238 -2.87 18.48 -13.96
CA VAL A 238 -3.44 19.44 -13.02
C VAL A 238 -4.96 19.45 -13.17
N ASP A 239 -5.68 19.34 -12.04
CA ASP A 239 -7.13 19.47 -12.03
C ASP A 239 -7.52 20.93 -12.30
N SER A 240 -7.96 21.20 -13.53
CA SER A 240 -8.38 22.53 -13.95
C SER A 240 -9.74 22.95 -13.37
N SER A 241 -10.43 22.06 -12.64
CA SER A 241 -11.79 22.30 -12.18
C SER A 241 -11.87 22.90 -10.76
N HIS A 242 -10.88 22.70 -9.85
CA HIS A 242 -10.90 23.21 -8.45
C HIS A 242 -9.51 23.18 -7.75
N PRO A 243 -9.14 24.14 -6.85
CA PRO A 243 -9.68 25.48 -6.61
C PRO A 243 -8.73 26.58 -7.11
N GLU A 244 -9.14 27.83 -6.91
CA GLU A 244 -8.47 29.10 -7.18
C GLU A 244 -6.96 29.02 -7.44
N THR A 245 -6.52 29.63 -8.53
CA THR A 245 -5.11 29.73 -8.95
C THR A 245 -4.17 30.16 -7.81
N LEU A 246 -4.71 30.84 -6.78
CA LEU A 246 -4.02 31.28 -5.58
C LEU A 246 -3.52 30.14 -4.67
N ASP A 247 -4.23 29.01 -4.54
CA ASP A 247 -3.85 27.91 -3.63
C ASP A 247 -2.69 27.08 -4.18
N ILE A 248 -2.63 26.92 -5.50
CA ILE A 248 -1.50 26.31 -6.22
C ILE A 248 -0.29 27.24 -6.14
N MET A 249 -0.49 28.55 -6.36
CA MET A 249 0.59 29.55 -6.27
C MET A 249 1.17 29.67 -4.86
N ASN A 250 0.38 29.39 -3.82
CA ASN A 250 0.80 29.45 -2.43
C ASN A 250 1.32 28.10 -1.88
N ASN A 251 1.46 27.07 -2.71
CA ASN A 251 1.88 25.72 -2.29
C ASN A 251 1.08 25.20 -1.09
N LYS A 252 -0.23 25.46 -1.01
CA LYS A 252 -1.07 24.96 0.10
C LYS A 252 -1.78 23.67 -0.25
N ILE A 253 -2.27 23.59 -1.48
CA ILE A 253 -3.04 22.43 -1.95
C ILE A 253 -2.61 22.10 -3.39
N ILE A 254 -2.24 20.84 -3.64
CA ILE A 254 -2.00 20.31 -4.98
C ILE A 254 -3.12 19.32 -5.29
N ARG A 255 -3.79 19.50 -6.43
CA ARG A 255 -4.79 18.55 -6.94
C ARG A 255 -4.46 18.13 -8.36
N LEU A 256 -4.26 16.83 -8.55
CA LEU A 256 -4.02 16.24 -9.85
C LEU A 256 -5.03 15.13 -10.11
N VAL A 257 -5.36 14.95 -11.38
CA VAL A 257 -6.28 13.93 -11.85
C VAL A 257 -5.65 13.16 -13.00
N ARG A 258 -5.92 11.86 -13.07
CA ARG A 258 -5.56 10.99 -14.19
C ARG A 258 -6.85 10.40 -14.74
N TYR A 259 -7.11 10.61 -16.02
CA TYR A 259 -8.20 9.99 -16.75
C TYR A 259 -7.59 9.12 -17.85
N ARG A 260 -7.58 7.80 -17.66
CA ARG A 260 -7.07 6.83 -18.65
C ARG A 260 -8.01 5.65 -18.85
#